data_AF-A0A540WYC0-F1
#
_entry.id   AF-A0A540WYC0-F1
#
_cell.length_a   1.000
_cell.length_b   1.000
_cell.length_c   1.000
_cell.angle_alpha   90.00
_cell.angle_beta   90.00
_cell.angle_gamma   90.00
#
_symmetry.space_group_name_H-M   'P 1'
#
loop_
_entity.id
_entity.type
_entity.pdbx_description
1 polymer ?
#
loop_
_entity_poly.entity_id
_entity_poly.type
_entity_poly.pdbx_seq_one_letter_code
_entity_poly.pdbx_strand_id
1 'polypeptide(L)'
;MNLSLALATAALLAAEPSPLPPGHPPVPPGTQVSPAKPSAPSGGALPEGHPAVEGGASPTAAPTGELPSGHPPLSGTGKAPPSAEELLRQLDSTEGLQGREKTFEIAASLGRLYYLNGRNAEAGTYLLQADERAKPVRDVFLAQRKKLGKATLATAEAAGCGFTPGQALEAMGAVAQERAKKGDVAGAAACARAALEPALETGVMRANALFLSGNAAGALVAYGAVLEVEPRHEEALYGRSAVLFETKGEDLTALKQAREGFEAVQVMNPTSSRAAAAKRLVTLLDETVKAGGRAKLLASRAEDRRIRLAQAPAAQGPDAPRPLTREMVDAVQNTERTPELEQGLAKLVDEGEEHLSKGRFQEALGNYTRVVPFQPENGRAKAGMAWALTGLGRPMAARVWGVAVQTDPASVEKLGDTLKAKGDDKGAKALWEKLATDAPDYANKAGLQAKLTQ
;
A
#
# COMPACT_ATOMS: atom_id res chain seq x y z
N MET A 1 8.72 0.00 9.83
CA MET A 1 8.45 0.80 8.63
C MET A 1 8.20 2.24 9.08
N ASN A 2 9.01 3.19 8.60
CA ASN A 2 8.77 4.61 8.86
C ASN A 2 7.51 5.04 8.09
N LEU A 3 6.59 5.78 8.72
CA LEU A 3 5.34 6.24 8.08
C LEU A 3 5.59 7.16 6.86
N SER A 4 6.81 7.69 6.70
CA SER A 4 7.24 8.36 5.45
C SER A 4 7.07 7.47 4.23
N LEU A 5 7.20 6.14 4.38
CA LEU A 5 6.89 5.16 3.34
C LEU A 5 5.38 4.96 3.15
N ALA A 6 4.57 5.13 4.21
CA ALA A 6 3.12 4.99 4.19
C ALA A 6 2.41 6.21 3.54
N LEU A 7 2.98 7.41 3.64
CA LEU A 7 2.53 8.60 2.90
C LEU A 7 2.95 8.54 1.44
N ALA A 8 4.16 8.04 1.14
CA ALA A 8 4.60 7.81 -0.23
C ALA A 8 3.75 6.74 -0.94
N THR A 9 3.37 5.66 -0.25
CA THR A 9 2.45 4.66 -0.80
C THR A 9 1.02 5.19 -0.88
N ALA A 10 0.52 5.98 0.08
CA ALA A 10 -0.80 6.60 -0.02
C ALA A 10 -0.91 7.62 -1.18
N ALA A 11 0.18 8.30 -1.54
CA ALA A 11 0.22 9.18 -2.72
C ALA A 11 0.24 8.39 -4.05
N LEU A 12 0.86 7.21 -4.10
CA LEU A 12 0.79 6.31 -5.26
C LEU A 12 -0.56 5.58 -5.36
N LEU A 13 -1.18 5.24 -4.22
CA LEU A 13 -2.49 4.57 -4.14
C LEU A 13 -3.70 5.53 -4.26
N ALA A 14 -3.47 6.85 -4.21
CA ALA A 14 -4.50 7.86 -4.49
C ALA A 14 -4.75 8.08 -5.99
N ALA A 15 -4.03 7.38 -6.87
CA ALA A 15 -4.41 7.25 -8.26
C ALA A 15 -5.57 6.24 -8.38
N GLU A 16 -6.74 6.60 -7.86
CA GLU A 16 -7.96 5.98 -8.36
C GLU A 16 -8.03 6.28 -9.87
N PRO A 17 -8.33 5.29 -10.72
CA PRO A 17 -8.55 5.57 -12.13
C PRO A 17 -9.67 6.60 -12.21
N SER A 18 -9.40 7.73 -12.87
CA SER A 18 -10.43 8.71 -13.17
C SER A 18 -11.64 7.97 -13.73
N PRO A 19 -12.88 8.26 -13.29
CA PRO A 19 -14.05 7.67 -13.91
C PRO A 19 -13.96 7.99 -15.40
N LEU A 20 -13.99 6.94 -16.22
CA LEU A 20 -13.89 7.06 -17.66
C LEU A 20 -15.00 8.00 -18.14
N PRO A 21 -14.70 8.89 -19.09
CA PRO A 21 -15.68 9.86 -19.58
C PRO A 21 -16.94 9.16 -20.11
N PRO A 22 -18.10 9.84 -20.12
CA PRO A 22 -19.36 9.27 -20.64
C PRO A 22 -19.16 8.74 -22.08
N GLY A 23 -19.47 7.46 -22.31
CA GLY A 23 -19.37 6.80 -23.63
C GLY A 23 -18.22 5.81 -23.82
N HIS A 24 -17.41 5.52 -22.79
CA HIS A 24 -16.39 4.47 -22.88
C HIS A 24 -17.05 3.07 -22.97
N PRO A 25 -16.57 2.17 -23.87
CA PRO A 25 -17.10 0.80 -23.97
C PRO A 25 -16.87 0.01 -22.68
N PRO A 26 -17.77 -0.93 -22.31
CA PRO A 26 -17.65 -1.69 -21.07
C PRO A 26 -16.38 -2.54 -21.07
N VAL A 27 -15.58 -2.44 -20.00
CA VAL A 27 -14.38 -3.28 -19.81
C VAL A 27 -14.85 -4.70 -19.45
N PRO A 28 -14.40 -5.75 -20.17
CA PRO A 28 -14.75 -7.13 -19.83
C PRO A 28 -14.26 -7.50 -18.42
N PRO A 29 -15.03 -8.28 -17.65
CA PRO A 29 -14.58 -8.77 -16.36
C PRO A 29 -13.34 -9.67 -16.54
N GLY A 30 -12.23 -9.33 -15.86
CA GLY A 30 -10.99 -10.11 -15.88
C GLY A 30 -9.76 -9.39 -16.44
N THR A 31 -9.86 -8.15 -16.93
CA THR A 31 -8.69 -7.39 -17.38
C THR A 31 -7.90 -6.85 -16.18
N GLN A 32 -6.80 -7.53 -15.83
CA GLN A 32 -5.84 -7.04 -14.84
C GLN A 32 -4.81 -6.12 -15.50
N VAL A 33 -4.36 -5.10 -14.76
CA VAL A 33 -3.25 -4.21 -15.14
C VAL A 33 -1.96 -5.01 -15.08
N SER A 34 -1.25 -5.14 -16.20
CA SER A 34 0.07 -5.79 -16.24
C SER A 34 1.07 -5.03 -15.35
N PRO A 35 1.75 -5.69 -14.39
CA PRO A 35 2.86 -5.08 -13.69
C PRO A 35 4.04 -4.93 -14.65
N ALA A 36 4.63 -3.73 -14.71
CA ALA A 36 5.84 -3.48 -15.46
C ALA A 36 6.99 -4.34 -14.88
N LYS A 37 7.46 -5.32 -15.64
CA LYS A 37 8.71 -6.04 -15.37
C LYS A 37 9.87 -5.35 -16.11
N PRO A 38 11.06 -5.23 -15.52
CA PRO A 38 12.24 -4.73 -16.20
C PRO A 38 12.71 -5.73 -17.26
N SER A 39 13.11 -5.19 -18.42
CA SER A 39 13.60 -5.96 -19.57
C SER A 39 14.84 -6.79 -19.23
N ALA A 40 14.77 -8.11 -19.45
CA ALA A 40 15.89 -9.03 -19.43
C ALA A 40 16.22 -9.52 -20.86
N PRO A 41 17.46 -9.92 -21.16
CA PRO A 41 17.99 -9.98 -22.52
C PRO A 41 17.47 -11.18 -23.32
N SER A 42 17.36 -10.95 -24.63
CA SER A 42 16.95 -11.89 -25.67
C SER A 42 17.84 -13.15 -25.72
N GLY A 43 17.24 -14.31 -25.50
CA GLY A 43 17.91 -15.60 -25.71
C GLY A 43 17.20 -16.77 -25.05
N GLY A 44 16.11 -17.25 -25.65
CA GLY A 44 15.45 -18.49 -25.25
C GLY A 44 14.38 -18.88 -26.27
N ALA A 45 14.55 -20.03 -26.91
CA ALA A 45 13.63 -20.55 -27.92
C ALA A 45 12.25 -20.87 -27.31
N LEU A 46 11.19 -20.52 -28.03
CA LEU A 46 9.81 -20.80 -27.65
C LEU A 46 9.45 -22.29 -27.94
N PRO A 47 8.56 -22.89 -27.14
CA PRO A 47 8.17 -24.29 -27.26
C PRO A 47 7.39 -24.62 -28.55
N GLU A 48 7.42 -25.90 -28.93
CA GLU A 48 6.83 -26.47 -30.16
C GLU A 48 5.33 -26.15 -30.30
N GLY A 49 4.96 -25.53 -31.42
CA GLY A 49 3.57 -25.18 -31.76
C GLY A 49 3.33 -23.70 -32.10
N HIS A 50 4.34 -22.83 -31.97
CA HIS A 50 4.23 -21.42 -32.38
C HIS A 50 4.44 -21.25 -33.90
N PRO A 51 3.57 -20.52 -34.62
CA PRO A 51 3.79 -20.20 -36.03
C PRO A 51 5.04 -19.32 -36.21
N ALA A 52 5.80 -19.57 -37.28
CA ALA A 52 7.02 -18.84 -37.59
C ALA A 52 6.72 -17.36 -37.83
N VAL A 53 7.37 -16.49 -37.06
CA VAL A 53 7.37 -15.05 -37.31
C VAL A 53 8.50 -14.78 -38.30
N GLU A 54 8.15 -14.53 -39.57
CA GLU A 54 9.10 -13.99 -40.53
C GLU A 54 9.63 -12.65 -40.03
N GLY A 55 10.96 -12.51 -40.09
CA GLY A 55 11.68 -11.40 -39.48
C GLY A 55 11.44 -10.05 -40.17
N GLY A 56 11.66 -8.99 -39.39
CA GLY A 56 12.05 -7.68 -39.92
C GLY A 56 10.94 -6.67 -40.11
N ALA A 57 10.21 -6.30 -39.06
CA ALA A 57 9.66 -4.94 -38.88
C ALA A 57 9.16 -4.75 -37.45
N SER A 58 9.48 -3.61 -36.84
CA SER A 58 8.84 -3.16 -35.60
C SER A 58 7.33 -3.01 -35.83
N PRO A 59 6.44 -3.43 -34.91
CA PRO A 59 5.02 -3.20 -35.10
C PRO A 59 4.70 -1.72 -34.86
N THR A 60 4.66 -0.93 -35.92
CA THR A 60 3.87 0.30 -35.98
C THR A 60 2.39 -0.07 -36.01
N ALA A 61 1.83 -0.43 -34.86
CA ALA A 61 0.39 -0.45 -34.68
C ALA A 61 -0.08 0.99 -34.44
N ALA A 62 -0.38 1.71 -35.52
CA ALA A 62 -1.19 2.92 -35.41
C ALA A 62 -2.61 2.52 -34.97
N PRO A 63 -3.20 3.14 -33.93
CA PRO A 63 -4.60 2.90 -33.62
C PRO A 63 -5.44 3.54 -34.73
N THR A 64 -6.08 2.73 -35.56
CA THR A 64 -6.97 3.17 -36.66
C THR A 64 -8.39 3.49 -36.17
N GLY A 65 -8.53 4.02 -34.95
CA GLY A 65 -9.80 4.51 -34.43
C GLY A 65 -9.87 6.03 -34.55
N GLU A 66 -11.00 6.57 -35.02
CA GLU A 66 -11.26 8.01 -34.91
C GLU A 66 -11.22 8.41 -33.42
N LEU A 67 -10.36 9.37 -33.11
CA LEU A 67 -10.21 9.87 -31.75
C LEU A 67 -11.50 10.60 -31.32
N PRO A 68 -11.93 10.47 -30.05
CA PRO A 68 -13.10 11.17 -29.53
C PRO A 68 -13.01 12.68 -29.75
N SER A 69 -14.16 13.32 -30.02
CA SER A 69 -14.27 14.76 -30.21
C SER A 69 -13.66 15.53 -29.03
N GLY A 70 -12.61 16.32 -29.31
CA GLY A 70 -11.88 17.12 -28.30
C GLY A 70 -10.45 16.65 -28.01
N HIS A 71 -10.00 15.53 -28.58
CA HIS A 71 -8.60 15.13 -28.50
C HIS A 71 -7.71 16.12 -29.29
N PRO A 72 -6.58 16.62 -28.72
CA PRO A 72 -5.64 17.42 -29.50
C PRO A 72 -5.18 16.62 -30.73
N PRO A 73 -5.08 17.24 -31.91
CA PRO A 73 -4.55 16.53 -33.07
C PRO A 73 -3.17 16.00 -32.71
N LEU A 74 -2.90 14.73 -33.06
CA LEU A 74 -1.53 14.22 -33.07
C LEU A 74 -0.71 15.26 -33.85
N SER A 75 0.31 15.82 -33.20
CA SER A 75 1.12 16.86 -33.82
C SER A 75 1.46 16.39 -35.23
N GLY A 76 1.14 17.19 -36.26
CA GLY A 76 1.25 16.82 -37.68
C GLY A 76 2.67 16.51 -38.16
N THR A 77 3.58 16.25 -37.23
CA THR A 77 5.00 15.92 -37.37
C THR A 77 5.26 14.40 -37.32
N GLY A 78 4.24 13.58 -37.00
CA GLY A 78 4.40 12.12 -36.87
C GLY A 78 5.26 11.67 -35.69
N LYS A 79 5.62 12.58 -34.78
CA LYS A 79 6.37 12.27 -33.56
C LYS A 79 5.42 11.98 -32.41
N ALA A 80 5.77 10.97 -31.61
CA ALA A 80 5.10 10.69 -30.35
C ALA A 80 5.16 11.93 -29.42
N PRO A 81 4.14 12.18 -28.59
CA PRO A 81 4.20 13.24 -27.59
C PRO A 81 5.41 13.02 -26.66
N PRO A 82 6.10 14.09 -26.24
CA PRO A 82 7.26 13.98 -25.38
C PRO A 82 6.88 13.34 -24.03
N SER A 83 7.76 12.48 -23.54
CA SER A 83 7.66 11.89 -22.20
C SER A 83 7.78 12.96 -21.10
N ALA A 84 7.31 12.64 -19.89
CA ALA A 84 7.47 13.52 -18.74
C ALA A 84 8.93 13.88 -18.47
N GLU A 85 9.86 12.93 -18.70
CA GLU A 85 11.29 13.15 -18.53
C GLU A 85 11.85 14.13 -19.59
N GLU A 86 11.45 14.00 -20.85
CA GLU A 86 11.86 14.92 -21.91
C GLU A 86 11.33 16.34 -21.67
N LEU A 87 10.06 16.45 -21.23
CA LEU A 87 9.47 17.73 -20.85
C LEU A 87 10.22 18.37 -19.68
N LEU A 88 10.51 17.61 -18.62
CA LEU A 88 11.27 18.11 -17.47
C LEU A 88 12.66 18.58 -17.88
N ARG A 89 13.37 17.81 -18.73
CA ARG A 89 14.70 18.18 -19.24
C ARG A 89 14.65 19.48 -20.06
N GLN A 90 13.62 19.66 -20.87
CA GLN A 90 13.40 20.92 -21.61
C GLN A 90 13.12 22.10 -20.67
N LEU A 91 12.29 21.89 -19.64
CA LEU A 91 11.97 22.92 -18.65
C LEU A 91 13.19 23.30 -17.81
N ASP A 92 14.00 22.34 -17.38
CA ASP A 92 15.24 22.58 -16.62
C ASP A 92 16.29 23.35 -17.42
N SER A 93 16.36 23.10 -18.72
CA SER A 93 17.28 23.81 -19.63
C SER A 93 16.78 25.20 -20.04
N THR A 94 15.56 25.58 -19.63
CA THR A 94 15.01 26.90 -19.93
C THR A 94 15.50 27.93 -18.93
N GLU A 95 16.43 28.79 -19.36
CA GLU A 95 16.99 29.83 -18.51
C GLU A 95 15.94 30.81 -17.96
N GLY A 96 16.02 31.07 -16.66
CA GLY A 96 15.16 32.00 -15.95
C GLY A 96 13.71 31.55 -15.78
N LEU A 97 13.34 30.30 -16.15
CA LEU A 97 11.96 29.81 -16.06
C LEU A 97 11.36 29.98 -14.66
N GLN A 98 12.15 29.70 -13.61
CA GLN A 98 11.72 29.83 -12.22
C GLN A 98 11.31 31.26 -11.88
N GLY A 99 12.07 32.27 -12.31
CA GLY A 99 11.85 33.68 -11.97
C GLY A 99 10.78 34.40 -12.80
N ARG A 100 10.31 33.81 -13.91
CA ARG A 100 9.27 34.42 -14.74
C ARG A 100 7.93 34.41 -14.02
N GLU A 101 7.18 35.50 -14.14
CA GLU A 101 5.78 35.54 -13.72
C GLU A 101 4.93 34.53 -14.49
N LYS A 102 4.05 33.83 -13.77
CA LYS A 102 3.14 32.82 -14.31
C LYS A 102 1.73 33.08 -13.82
N THR A 103 0.73 32.68 -14.59
CA THR A 103 -0.65 32.57 -14.09
C THR A 103 -0.74 31.43 -13.08
N PHE A 104 -1.83 31.37 -12.32
CA PHE A 104 -2.09 30.24 -11.43
C PHE A 104 -1.98 28.89 -12.15
N GLU A 105 -2.63 28.74 -13.31
CA GLU A 105 -2.75 27.47 -14.03
C GLU A 105 -1.40 26.95 -14.51
N ILE A 106 -0.55 27.85 -15.02
CA ILE A 106 0.80 27.49 -15.48
C ILE A 106 1.66 27.07 -14.28
N ALA A 107 1.63 27.83 -13.18
CA ALA A 107 2.40 27.52 -11.99
C ALA A 107 1.95 26.20 -11.33
N ALA A 108 0.63 25.99 -11.22
CA ALA A 108 0.05 24.77 -10.68
C ALA A 108 0.37 23.55 -11.55
N SER A 109 0.34 23.69 -12.88
CA SER A 109 0.67 22.62 -13.82
C SER A 109 2.13 22.21 -13.74
N LEU A 110 3.05 23.19 -13.69
CA LEU A 110 4.48 22.92 -13.47
C LEU A 110 4.70 22.26 -12.11
N GLY A 111 4.12 22.82 -11.05
CA GLY A 111 4.21 22.26 -9.70
C GLY A 111 3.78 20.80 -9.64
N ARG A 112 2.64 20.47 -10.24
CA ARG A 112 2.13 19.10 -10.35
C ARG A 112 3.07 18.19 -11.16
N LEU A 113 3.57 18.65 -12.30
CA LEU A 113 4.49 17.86 -13.13
C LEU A 113 5.74 17.46 -12.34
N TYR A 114 6.39 18.41 -11.67
CA TYR A 114 7.58 18.12 -10.87
C TYR A 114 7.24 17.22 -9.66
N TYR A 115 6.10 17.46 -8.99
CA TYR A 115 5.67 16.67 -7.83
C TYR A 115 5.44 15.19 -8.18
N LEU A 116 4.70 14.93 -9.27
CA LEU A 116 4.40 13.56 -9.71
C LEU A 116 5.65 12.79 -10.18
N ASN A 117 6.74 13.49 -10.51
CA ASN A 117 8.02 12.90 -10.87
C ASN A 117 9.02 12.91 -9.69
N GLY A 118 8.54 13.09 -8.45
CA GLY A 118 9.34 13.00 -7.23
C GLY A 118 10.29 14.18 -6.99
N ARG A 119 10.24 15.23 -7.82
CA ARG A 119 11.08 16.43 -7.71
C ARG A 119 10.45 17.45 -6.78
N ASN A 120 10.38 17.09 -5.50
CA ASN A 120 9.59 17.81 -4.49
C ASN A 120 10.08 19.24 -4.20
N ALA A 121 11.40 19.49 -4.27
CA ALA A 121 11.96 20.81 -4.02
C ALA A 121 11.58 21.81 -5.13
N GLU A 122 11.73 21.39 -6.38
CA GLU A 122 11.37 22.18 -7.56
C GLU A 122 9.85 22.34 -7.66
N ALA A 123 9.09 21.27 -7.37
CA ALA A 123 7.64 21.34 -7.26
C ALA A 123 7.21 22.40 -6.25
N GLY A 124 7.82 22.41 -5.06
CA GLY A 124 7.52 23.39 -4.02
C GLY A 124 7.68 24.85 -4.47
N THR A 125 8.62 25.13 -5.37
CA THR A 125 8.84 26.47 -5.93
C THR A 125 7.66 26.91 -6.80
N TYR A 126 7.24 26.07 -7.75
CA TYR A 126 6.13 26.42 -8.65
C TYR A 126 4.77 26.38 -7.94
N LEU A 127 4.58 25.46 -6.99
CA LEU A 127 3.37 25.38 -6.18
C LEU A 127 3.22 26.61 -5.25
N LEU A 128 4.33 27.15 -4.74
CA LEU A 128 4.31 28.43 -4.02
C LEU A 128 3.84 29.58 -4.92
N GLN A 129 4.34 29.67 -6.16
CA GLN A 129 3.91 30.70 -7.10
C GLN A 129 2.41 30.61 -7.41
N ALA A 130 1.88 29.39 -7.53
CA ALA A 130 0.44 29.17 -7.70
C ALA A 130 -0.35 29.65 -6.47
N ASP A 131 0.08 29.30 -5.26
CA ASP A 131 -0.55 29.77 -4.02
C ASP A 131 -0.55 31.30 -3.91
N GLU A 132 0.54 31.96 -4.32
CA GLU A 132 0.63 33.42 -4.34
C GLU A 132 -0.38 34.06 -5.30
N ARG A 133 -0.64 33.44 -6.45
CA ARG A 133 -1.70 33.87 -7.39
C ARG A 133 -3.11 33.62 -6.85
N ALA A 134 -3.31 32.58 -6.06
CA ALA A 134 -4.59 32.29 -5.42
C ALA A 134 -4.90 33.18 -4.19
N LYS A 135 -3.87 33.77 -3.59
CA LYS A 135 -3.97 34.54 -2.34
C LYS A 135 -5.02 35.67 -2.38
N PRO A 136 -5.13 36.52 -3.43
CA PRO A 136 -6.15 37.57 -3.45
C PRO A 136 -7.59 37.03 -3.40
N VAL A 137 -7.86 35.89 -4.02
CA VAL A 137 -9.18 35.24 -4.00
C VAL A 137 -9.45 34.65 -2.61
N ARG A 138 -8.44 34.05 -2.00
CA ARG A 138 -8.49 33.53 -0.63
C ARG A 138 -8.77 34.63 0.40
N ASP A 139 -8.12 35.78 0.27
CA ASP A 139 -8.32 36.91 1.19
C ASP A 139 -9.76 37.44 1.09
N VAL A 140 -10.32 37.51 -0.12
CA VAL A 140 -11.74 37.84 -0.35
C VAL A 140 -12.64 36.80 0.32
N PHE A 141 -12.39 35.50 0.09
CA PHE A 141 -13.17 34.44 0.73
C PHE A 141 -13.16 34.58 2.25
N LEU A 142 -12.00 34.69 2.88
CA LEU A 142 -11.89 34.75 4.34
C LEU A 142 -12.56 36.00 4.91
N ALA A 143 -12.40 37.16 4.26
CA ALA A 143 -13.05 38.39 4.67
C ALA A 143 -14.57 38.29 4.61
N GLN A 144 -15.13 37.74 3.52
CA GLN A 144 -16.57 37.58 3.35
C GLN A 144 -17.12 36.46 4.23
N ARG A 145 -16.38 35.36 4.40
CA ARG A 145 -16.73 34.26 5.30
C ARG A 145 -16.84 34.73 6.74
N LYS A 146 -15.92 35.59 7.19
CA LYS A 146 -15.97 36.21 8.52
C LYS A 146 -17.22 37.07 8.70
N LYS A 147 -17.62 37.86 7.69
CA LYS A 147 -18.85 38.66 7.71
C LYS A 147 -20.11 37.80 7.70
N LEU A 148 -20.09 36.70 6.93
CA LEU A 148 -21.20 35.75 6.80
C LEU A 148 -21.43 34.93 8.07
N GLY A 149 -20.38 34.71 8.87
CA GLY A 149 -20.45 33.96 10.12
C GLY A 149 -20.73 32.48 9.90
N LYS A 150 -21.72 31.93 10.62
CA LYS A 150 -22.07 30.50 10.59
C LYS A 150 -23.05 30.11 9.48
N ALA A 151 -23.54 31.06 8.69
CA ALA A 151 -24.49 30.76 7.62
C ALA A 151 -23.86 29.78 6.61
N THR A 152 -24.69 28.93 6.01
CA THR A 152 -24.25 27.97 5.01
C THR A 152 -23.79 28.68 3.75
N LEU A 153 -22.73 28.17 3.11
CA LEU A 153 -22.30 28.66 1.81
C LEU A 153 -23.17 28.01 0.73
N ALA A 154 -23.69 28.82 -0.19
CA ALA A 154 -24.35 28.33 -1.38
C ALA A 154 -23.32 27.72 -2.36
N THR A 155 -23.78 26.84 -3.25
CA THR A 155 -22.96 26.35 -4.36
C THR A 155 -22.73 27.45 -5.40
N ALA A 156 -21.80 27.24 -6.32
CA ALA A 156 -21.49 28.20 -7.38
C ALA A 156 -22.73 28.50 -8.25
N GLU A 157 -23.52 27.47 -8.55
CA GLU A 157 -24.74 27.55 -9.35
C GLU A 157 -25.84 28.30 -8.61
N ALA A 158 -26.08 27.96 -7.34
CA ALA A 158 -27.09 28.61 -6.51
C ALA A 158 -26.75 30.08 -6.24
N ALA A 159 -25.45 30.41 -6.13
CA ALA A 159 -24.99 31.78 -6.02
C ALA A 159 -24.97 32.52 -7.37
N GLY A 160 -25.15 31.83 -8.51
CA GLY A 160 -25.11 32.40 -9.86
C GLY A 160 -23.73 32.93 -10.26
N CYS A 161 -22.65 32.24 -9.88
CA CYS A 161 -21.29 32.69 -10.15
C CYS A 161 -20.94 32.72 -11.65
N GLY A 162 -21.61 31.89 -12.46
CA GLY A 162 -21.47 31.89 -13.91
C GLY A 162 -20.11 31.35 -14.40
N PHE A 163 -19.46 30.49 -13.62
CA PHE A 163 -18.17 29.94 -13.99
C PHE A 163 -18.28 28.89 -15.10
N THR A 164 -17.28 28.86 -15.97
CA THR A 164 -17.16 27.84 -17.01
C THR A 164 -15.96 26.92 -16.76
N PRO A 165 -15.99 25.67 -17.26
CA PRO A 165 -14.84 24.78 -17.15
C PRO A 165 -13.58 25.40 -17.77
N GLY A 166 -12.46 25.34 -17.04
CA GLY A 166 -11.18 25.90 -17.49
C GLY A 166 -11.07 27.42 -17.40
N GLN A 167 -12.06 28.11 -16.83
CA GLN A 167 -11.93 29.55 -16.58
C GLN A 167 -10.77 29.83 -15.61
N ALA A 168 -9.99 30.86 -15.91
CA ALA A 168 -8.82 31.23 -15.12
C ALA A 168 -9.20 31.68 -13.70
N LEU A 169 -8.36 31.34 -12.72
CA LEU A 169 -8.58 31.65 -11.30
C LEU A 169 -8.77 33.15 -11.07
N GLU A 170 -7.95 33.98 -11.71
CA GLU A 170 -8.02 35.43 -11.57
C GLU A 170 -9.37 35.98 -12.09
N ALA A 171 -9.89 35.43 -13.18
CA ALA A 171 -11.19 35.84 -13.74
C ALA A 171 -12.35 35.42 -12.82
N MET A 172 -12.30 34.20 -12.27
CA MET A 172 -13.28 33.75 -11.27
C MET A 172 -13.21 34.59 -9.99
N GLY A 173 -11.99 34.93 -9.56
CA GLY A 173 -11.73 35.80 -8.41
C GLY A 173 -12.29 37.21 -8.58
N ALA A 174 -12.21 37.78 -9.80
CA ALA A 174 -12.78 39.10 -10.10
C ALA A 174 -14.31 39.13 -9.89
N VAL A 175 -15.03 38.06 -10.24
CA VAL A 175 -16.48 37.94 -9.98
C VAL A 175 -16.78 38.04 -8.49
N ALA A 176 -16.02 37.32 -7.66
CA ALA A 176 -16.19 37.36 -6.21
C ALA A 176 -15.83 38.73 -5.61
N GLN A 177 -14.77 39.37 -6.12
CA GLN A 177 -14.37 40.73 -5.71
C GLN A 177 -15.44 41.77 -6.03
N GLU A 178 -16.04 41.72 -7.23
CA GLU A 178 -17.09 42.65 -7.62
C GLU A 178 -18.35 42.49 -6.76
N ARG A 179 -18.73 41.25 -6.43
CA ARG A 179 -19.81 40.98 -5.48
C ARG A 179 -19.50 41.53 -4.08
N ALA A 180 -18.27 41.34 -3.62
CA ALA A 180 -17.80 41.85 -2.33
C ALA A 180 -17.88 43.38 -2.27
N LYS A 181 -17.51 44.09 -3.35
CA LYS A 181 -17.63 45.56 -3.46
C LYS A 181 -19.09 46.03 -3.42
N LYS A 182 -20.00 45.27 -4.01
CA LYS A 182 -21.45 45.55 -4.02
C LYS A 182 -22.16 45.17 -2.72
N GLY A 183 -21.44 44.64 -1.73
CA GLY A 183 -22.00 44.23 -0.44
C GLY A 183 -22.75 42.88 -0.47
N ASP A 184 -22.67 42.12 -1.58
CA ASP A 184 -23.18 40.75 -1.66
C ASP A 184 -22.24 39.79 -0.91
N VAL A 185 -22.33 39.80 0.43
CA VAL A 185 -21.43 39.00 1.30
C VAL A 185 -21.56 37.51 1.02
N ALA A 186 -22.79 37.00 0.92
CA ALA A 186 -23.04 35.57 0.75
C ALA A 186 -22.60 35.08 -0.64
N GLY A 187 -22.96 35.80 -1.70
CA GLY A 187 -22.56 35.44 -3.06
C GLY A 187 -21.07 35.64 -3.30
N ALA A 188 -20.44 36.67 -2.73
CA ALA A 188 -18.99 36.84 -2.81
C ALA A 188 -18.25 35.69 -2.11
N ALA A 189 -18.70 35.26 -0.93
CA ALA A 189 -18.10 34.12 -0.22
C ALA A 189 -18.28 32.81 -1.01
N ALA A 190 -19.47 32.55 -1.55
CA ALA A 190 -19.75 31.37 -2.35
C ALA A 190 -18.90 31.33 -3.63
N CYS A 191 -18.85 32.42 -4.40
CA CYS A 191 -18.07 32.47 -5.64
C CYS A 191 -16.56 32.44 -5.38
N ALA A 192 -16.06 33.08 -4.31
CA ALA A 192 -14.65 32.98 -3.95
C ALA A 192 -14.26 31.54 -3.54
N ARG A 193 -15.12 30.85 -2.78
CA ARG A 193 -14.87 29.45 -2.39
C ARG A 193 -14.84 28.53 -3.60
N ALA A 194 -15.78 28.70 -4.54
CA ALA A 194 -15.84 27.92 -5.77
C ALA A 194 -14.62 28.21 -6.67
N ALA A 195 -14.22 29.48 -6.80
CA ALA A 195 -13.02 29.86 -7.56
C ALA A 195 -11.75 29.18 -7.03
N LEU A 196 -11.64 29.00 -5.71
CA LEU A 196 -10.49 28.39 -5.05
C LEU A 196 -10.40 26.87 -5.18
N GLU A 197 -11.39 26.19 -5.75
CA GLU A 197 -11.41 24.72 -5.80
C GLU A 197 -10.14 24.10 -6.42
N PRO A 198 -9.61 24.58 -7.56
CA PRO A 198 -8.32 24.12 -8.10
C PRO A 198 -7.11 24.43 -7.19
N ALA A 199 -7.21 25.51 -6.40
CA ALA A 199 -6.13 25.95 -5.51
C ALA A 199 -6.05 25.09 -4.23
N LEU A 200 -7.15 24.45 -3.80
CA LEU A 200 -7.11 23.56 -2.63
C LEU A 200 -6.24 22.33 -2.88
N GLU A 201 -6.43 21.68 -4.04
CA GLU A 201 -5.60 20.55 -4.48
C GLU A 201 -4.13 20.96 -4.64
N THR A 202 -3.90 22.14 -5.22
CA THR A 202 -2.54 22.70 -5.37
C THR A 202 -1.88 22.96 -4.01
N GLY A 203 -2.63 23.49 -3.04
CA GLY A 203 -2.17 23.72 -1.68
C GLY A 203 -1.84 22.43 -0.93
N VAL A 204 -2.64 21.37 -1.12
CA VAL A 204 -2.34 20.02 -0.58
C VAL A 204 -1.05 19.47 -1.18
N MET A 205 -0.88 19.54 -2.51
CA MET A 205 0.36 19.10 -3.17
C MET A 205 1.57 19.88 -2.64
N ARG A 206 1.43 21.18 -2.41
CA ARG A 206 2.51 22.00 -1.84
C ARG A 206 2.86 21.54 -0.43
N ALA A 207 1.86 21.30 0.40
CA ALA A 207 2.06 20.80 1.76
C ALA A 207 2.79 19.45 1.76
N ASN A 208 2.39 18.53 0.88
CA ASN A 208 3.05 17.24 0.69
C ASN A 208 4.51 17.43 0.24
N ALA A 209 4.74 18.26 -0.78
CA ALA A 209 6.08 18.54 -1.32
C ALA A 209 7.02 19.13 -0.25
N LEU A 210 6.50 20.04 0.58
CA LEU A 210 7.23 20.62 1.71
C LEU A 210 7.59 19.55 2.74
N PHE A 211 6.64 18.68 3.09
CA PHE A 211 6.89 17.60 4.04
C PHE A 211 7.93 16.61 3.53
N LEU A 212 7.81 16.16 2.28
CA LEU A 212 8.77 15.26 1.63
C LEU A 212 10.16 15.87 1.47
N SER A 213 10.25 17.20 1.37
CA SER A 213 11.51 17.95 1.35
C SER A 213 12.06 18.24 2.75
N GLY A 214 11.47 17.69 3.81
CA GLY A 214 11.91 17.84 5.19
C GLY A 214 11.40 19.10 5.91
N ASN A 215 10.58 19.93 5.26
CA ASN A 215 10.00 21.14 5.85
C ASN A 215 8.61 20.86 6.45
N ALA A 216 8.58 20.13 7.57
CA ALA A 216 7.33 19.80 8.26
C ALA A 216 6.58 21.03 8.79
N ALA A 217 7.29 22.06 9.26
CA ALA A 217 6.65 23.29 9.74
C ALA A 217 5.91 24.03 8.61
N GLY A 218 6.55 24.16 7.45
CA GLY A 218 5.93 24.72 6.25
C GLY A 218 4.74 23.89 5.77
N ALA A 219 4.85 22.56 5.81
CA ALA A 219 3.74 21.66 5.45
C ALA A 219 2.50 21.88 6.34
N LEU A 220 2.68 21.99 7.65
CA LEU A 220 1.58 22.26 8.59
C LEU A 220 0.89 23.59 8.30
N VAL A 221 1.65 24.63 7.97
CA VAL A 221 1.10 25.93 7.56
C VAL A 221 0.32 25.81 6.26
N ALA A 222 0.85 25.11 5.26
CA ALA A 222 0.19 24.92 3.97
C ALA A 222 -1.11 24.12 4.09
N TYR A 223 -1.14 23.01 4.82
CA TYR A 223 -2.41 22.30 5.09
C TYR A 223 -3.39 23.15 5.88
N GLY A 224 -2.91 23.91 6.88
CA GLY A 224 -3.74 24.87 7.61
C GLY A 224 -4.40 25.88 6.68
N ALA A 225 -3.66 26.38 5.68
CA ALA A 225 -4.19 27.34 4.72
C ALA A 225 -5.34 26.77 3.86
N VAL A 226 -5.26 25.48 3.50
CA VAL A 226 -6.35 24.74 2.82
C VAL A 226 -7.55 24.58 3.74
N LEU A 227 -7.32 24.17 5.00
CA LEU A 227 -8.39 23.94 5.99
C LEU A 227 -9.09 25.22 6.45
N GLU A 228 -8.46 26.39 6.32
CA GLU A 228 -9.14 27.68 6.52
C GLU A 228 -10.20 27.97 5.44
N VAL A 229 -10.03 27.42 4.24
CA VAL A 229 -10.98 27.55 3.13
C VAL A 229 -12.01 26.42 3.15
N GLU A 230 -11.55 25.20 3.33
CA GLU A 230 -12.38 23.98 3.39
C GLU A 230 -12.04 23.17 4.66
N PRO A 231 -12.73 23.43 5.79
CA PRO A 231 -12.47 22.75 7.05
C PRO A 231 -12.67 21.23 7.00
N ARG A 232 -13.45 20.74 6.03
CA ARG A 232 -13.70 19.31 5.79
C ARG A 232 -12.99 18.84 4.52
N HIS A 233 -11.78 19.31 4.25
CA HIS A 233 -10.98 18.78 3.15
C HIS A 233 -10.29 17.49 3.59
N GLU A 234 -10.72 16.35 3.05
CA GLU A 234 -10.28 15.01 3.52
C GLU A 234 -8.75 14.88 3.46
N GLU A 235 -8.15 15.24 2.33
CA GLU A 235 -6.69 15.12 2.14
C GLU A 235 -5.88 16.01 3.07
N ALA A 236 -6.28 17.27 3.26
CA ALA A 236 -5.58 18.20 4.13
C ALA A 236 -5.73 17.82 5.60
N LEU A 237 -6.91 17.32 6.01
CA LEU A 237 -7.13 16.79 7.36
C LEU A 237 -6.22 15.59 7.62
N TYR A 238 -6.20 14.62 6.71
CA TYR A 238 -5.36 13.43 6.84
C TYR A 238 -3.87 13.79 6.85
N GLY A 239 -3.42 14.57 5.87
CA GLY A 239 -2.03 15.00 5.72
C GLY A 239 -1.53 15.79 6.92
N ARG A 240 -2.27 16.82 7.36
CA ARG A 240 -1.91 17.60 8.55
C ARG A 240 -1.82 16.73 9.80
N SER A 241 -2.79 15.85 10.00
CA SER A 241 -2.83 14.95 11.17
C SER A 241 -1.64 14.00 11.19
N ALA A 242 -1.26 13.46 10.02
CA ALA A 242 -0.08 12.62 9.89
C ALA A 242 1.21 13.40 10.21
N VAL A 243 1.37 14.61 9.67
CA VAL A 243 2.57 15.44 9.94
C VAL A 243 2.65 15.83 11.42
N LEU A 244 1.52 16.17 12.06
CA LEU A 244 1.47 16.43 13.51
C LEU A 244 1.90 15.18 14.29
N PHE A 245 1.33 14.02 13.98
CA PHE A 245 1.68 12.78 14.68
C PHE A 245 3.15 12.38 14.51
N GLU A 246 3.70 12.56 13.31
CA GLU A 246 5.09 12.21 13.02
C GLU A 246 6.10 13.16 13.66
N THR A 247 5.84 14.46 13.58
CA THR A 247 6.84 15.48 13.94
C THR A 247 6.65 16.09 15.33
N LYS A 248 5.46 15.91 15.93
CA LYS A 248 5.08 16.45 17.24
C LYS A 248 4.69 15.35 18.22
N GLY A 249 5.40 14.22 18.17
CA GLY A 249 5.14 13.02 18.97
C GLY A 249 5.15 13.20 20.50
N GLU A 250 5.74 14.28 21.01
CA GLU A 250 5.78 14.60 22.45
C GLU A 250 4.81 15.73 22.85
N ASP A 251 4.26 16.44 21.88
CA ASP A 251 3.33 17.55 22.12
C ASP A 251 1.90 17.01 22.20
N LEU A 252 1.39 16.86 23.43
CA LEU A 252 0.05 16.33 23.67
C LEU A 252 -1.06 17.16 23.03
N THR A 253 -0.86 18.46 22.83
CA THR A 253 -1.84 19.32 22.16
C THR A 253 -1.86 19.00 20.67
N ALA A 254 -0.68 18.88 20.04
CA ALA A 254 -0.56 18.49 18.64
C ALA A 254 -1.11 17.08 18.38
N LEU A 255 -0.89 16.14 19.29
CA LEU A 255 -1.44 14.78 19.19
C LEU A 255 -2.97 14.76 19.28
N LYS A 256 -3.57 15.56 20.16
CA LYS A 256 -5.03 15.72 20.23
C LYS A 256 -5.59 16.31 18.93
N GLN A 257 -4.93 17.32 18.38
CA GLN A 257 -5.32 17.90 17.09
C GLN A 257 -5.22 16.88 15.94
N ALA A 258 -4.15 16.06 15.92
CA ALA A 258 -4.02 14.99 14.94
C ALA A 258 -5.15 13.95 15.07
N ARG A 259 -5.53 13.61 16.30
CA ARG A 259 -6.61 12.68 16.59
C ARG A 259 -7.95 13.21 16.06
N GLU A 260 -8.29 14.46 16.37
CA GLU A 260 -9.51 15.12 15.88
C GLU A 260 -9.57 15.14 14.35
N GLY A 261 -8.45 15.41 13.68
CA GLY A 261 -8.39 15.39 12.21
C GLY A 261 -8.62 14.00 11.61
N PHE A 262 -8.03 12.95 12.18
CA PHE A 262 -8.29 11.57 11.74
C PHE A 262 -9.70 11.09 12.05
N GLU A 263 -10.33 11.55 13.14
CA GLU A 263 -11.75 11.28 13.41
C GLU A 263 -12.65 11.96 12.38
N ALA A 264 -12.35 13.21 12.01
CA ALA A 264 -13.10 13.90 10.98
C ALA A 264 -13.05 13.16 9.63
N VAL A 265 -11.89 12.63 9.24
CA VAL A 265 -11.75 11.78 8.03
C VAL A 265 -12.64 10.54 8.10
N GLN A 266 -12.68 9.85 9.25
CA GLN A 266 -13.54 8.67 9.44
C GLN A 266 -15.03 8.99 9.31
N VAL A 267 -15.47 10.13 9.84
CA VAL A 267 -16.87 10.55 9.78
C VAL A 267 -17.28 10.96 8.37
N MET A 268 -16.38 11.62 7.64
CA MET A 268 -16.67 12.10 6.29
C MET A 268 -16.82 10.98 5.27
N ASN A 269 -15.93 9.97 5.33
CA ASN A 269 -15.90 8.93 4.31
C ASN A 269 -15.67 7.53 4.91
N PRO A 270 -16.66 6.97 5.64
CA PRO A 270 -16.45 5.79 6.50
C PRO A 270 -16.01 4.51 5.79
N THR A 271 -16.26 4.42 4.48
CA THR A 271 -15.94 3.24 3.65
C THR A 271 -14.62 3.37 2.90
N SER A 272 -13.92 4.51 2.99
CA SER A 272 -12.66 4.71 2.27
C SER A 272 -11.51 3.94 2.90
N SER A 273 -10.51 3.57 2.08
CA SER A 273 -9.25 2.98 2.58
C SER A 273 -8.55 3.91 3.57
N ARG A 274 -8.68 5.24 3.40
CA ARG A 274 -8.17 6.25 4.32
C ARG A 274 -8.89 6.26 5.66
N ALA A 275 -10.20 6.03 5.72
CA ALA A 275 -10.92 5.93 6.99
C ALA A 275 -10.43 4.74 7.82
N ALA A 276 -10.17 3.58 7.20
CA ALA A 276 -9.60 2.43 7.89
C ALA A 276 -8.20 2.71 8.45
N ALA A 277 -7.33 3.39 7.68
CA ALA A 277 -6.02 3.82 8.14
C ALA A 277 -6.12 4.87 9.28
N ALA A 278 -6.99 5.86 9.13
CA ALA A 278 -7.24 6.89 10.12
C ALA A 278 -7.73 6.30 11.45
N LYS A 279 -8.60 5.28 11.41
CA LYS A 279 -9.06 4.56 12.62
C LYS A 279 -7.89 3.94 13.39
N ARG A 280 -6.97 3.26 12.69
CA ARG A 280 -5.77 2.66 13.32
C ARG A 280 -4.88 3.75 13.94
N LEU A 281 -4.74 4.89 13.25
CA LEU A 281 -3.95 6.02 13.74
C LEU A 281 -4.59 6.69 14.97
N VAL A 282 -5.93 6.78 15.04
CA VAL A 282 -6.63 7.26 16.25
C VAL A 282 -6.34 6.37 17.45
N THR A 283 -6.41 5.05 17.31
CA THR A 283 -6.06 4.13 18.41
C THR A 283 -4.61 4.33 18.87
N LEU A 284 -3.67 4.47 17.94
CA LEU A 284 -2.27 4.71 18.28
C LEU A 284 -2.07 6.08 18.97
N LEU A 285 -2.80 7.11 18.53
CA LEU A 285 -2.78 8.44 19.15
C LEU A 285 -3.34 8.39 20.56
N ASP A 286 -4.44 7.67 20.81
CA ASP A 286 -5.00 7.47 22.14
C ASP A 286 -3.99 6.83 23.09
N GLU A 287 -3.31 5.77 22.65
CA GLU A 287 -2.23 5.14 23.41
C GLU A 287 -1.05 6.08 23.65
N THR A 288 -0.67 6.86 22.64
CA THR A 288 0.45 7.82 22.72
C THR A 288 0.13 8.94 23.71
N VAL A 289 -1.07 9.51 23.65
CA VAL A 289 -1.54 10.54 24.57
C VAL A 289 -1.66 9.98 25.98
N LYS A 290 -2.22 8.78 26.16
CA LYS A 290 -2.31 8.11 27.46
C LYS A 290 -0.94 7.84 28.09
N ALA A 291 0.04 7.46 27.28
CA ALA A 291 1.42 7.29 27.74
C ALA A 291 2.12 8.62 28.06
N GLY A 292 1.55 9.76 27.67
CA GLY A 292 2.12 11.09 27.89
C GLY A 292 3.22 11.44 26.90
N GLY A 293 3.19 10.90 25.68
CA GLY A 293 4.15 11.15 24.61
C GLY A 293 4.67 9.87 23.96
N ARG A 294 5.23 10.00 22.75
CA ARG A 294 5.71 8.88 21.94
C ARG A 294 6.93 8.21 22.59
N ALA A 295 7.84 8.96 23.18
CA ALA A 295 8.98 8.41 23.89
C ALA A 295 8.54 7.49 25.05
N LYS A 296 7.55 7.92 25.84
CA LYS A 296 7.01 7.12 26.95
C LYS A 296 6.26 5.89 26.47
N LEU A 297 5.48 6.00 25.38
CA LEU A 297 4.81 4.85 24.77
C LEU A 297 5.84 3.80 24.32
N LEU A 298 6.91 4.23 23.65
CA LEU A 298 7.96 3.33 23.19
C LEU A 298 8.70 2.69 24.37
N ALA A 299 9.00 3.46 25.42
CA ALA A 299 9.63 2.94 26.64
C ALA A 299 8.73 1.90 27.33
N SER A 300 7.43 2.18 27.50
CA SER A 300 6.46 1.24 28.06
C SER A 300 6.40 -0.04 27.23
N ARG A 301 6.29 0.06 25.91
CA ARG A 301 6.25 -1.12 25.02
C ARG A 301 7.56 -1.91 25.02
N ALA A 302 8.69 -1.24 25.16
CA ALA A 302 10.00 -1.89 25.28
C ALA A 302 10.11 -2.64 26.62
N GLU A 303 9.63 -2.06 27.71
CA GLU A 303 9.60 -2.71 29.02
C GLU A 303 8.61 -3.87 29.03
N ASP A 304 7.40 -3.73 28.48
CA ASP A 304 6.45 -4.84 28.33
C ASP A 304 7.04 -5.99 27.51
N ARG A 305 7.82 -5.66 26.47
CA ARG A 305 8.55 -6.66 25.68
C ARG A 305 9.65 -7.32 26.53
N ARG A 306 10.41 -6.55 27.30
CA ARG A 306 11.44 -7.07 28.20
C ARG A 306 10.84 -7.99 29.25
N ILE A 307 9.76 -7.57 29.91
CA ILE A 307 9.02 -8.37 30.89
C ILE A 307 8.50 -9.64 30.23
N ARG A 308 7.85 -9.56 29.06
CA ARG A 308 7.41 -10.76 28.33
C ARG A 308 8.56 -11.69 27.95
N LEU A 309 9.74 -11.17 27.62
CA LEU A 309 10.93 -11.97 27.32
C LEU A 309 11.60 -12.54 28.58
N ALA A 310 11.51 -11.85 29.72
CA ALA A 310 12.05 -12.31 31.00
C ALA A 310 11.12 -13.30 31.73
N GLN A 311 9.81 -13.13 31.57
CA GLN A 311 8.76 -14.04 32.02
C GLN A 311 8.44 -15.12 30.99
N ALA A 312 8.97 -15.00 29.77
CA ALA A 312 9.01 -16.14 28.88
C ALA A 312 9.71 -17.24 29.66
N PRO A 313 9.06 -18.39 29.89
CA PRO A 313 9.68 -19.45 30.66
C PRO A 313 11.06 -19.70 30.06
N ALA A 314 12.10 -19.67 30.91
CA ALA A 314 13.43 -20.14 30.54
C ALA A 314 13.20 -21.40 29.74
N ALA A 315 13.59 -21.37 28.45
CA ALA A 315 13.12 -22.30 27.44
C ALA A 315 12.80 -23.65 28.10
N GLN A 316 11.51 -23.98 28.21
CA GLN A 316 11.14 -25.33 28.64
C GLN A 316 11.97 -26.24 27.74
N GLY A 317 12.89 -26.98 28.38
CA GLY A 317 14.11 -27.49 27.72
C GLY A 317 13.79 -28.08 26.36
N PRO A 318 14.71 -27.97 25.37
CA PRO A 318 14.59 -27.83 23.89
C PRO A 318 13.39 -28.36 23.08
N ASP A 319 12.31 -28.84 23.71
CA ASP A 319 11.46 -29.93 23.25
C ASP A 319 10.00 -29.83 23.72
N ALA A 320 9.64 -28.75 24.43
CA ALA A 320 8.24 -28.41 24.67
C ALA A 320 7.75 -27.44 23.58
N PRO A 321 6.75 -27.78 22.76
CA PRO A 321 6.14 -26.86 21.81
C PRO A 321 5.50 -25.72 22.60
N ARG A 322 5.88 -24.50 22.24
CA ARG A 322 5.22 -23.31 22.80
C ARG A 322 3.75 -23.33 22.37
N PRO A 323 2.80 -23.13 23.28
CA PRO A 323 1.41 -22.97 22.89
C PRO A 323 1.30 -21.73 21.99
N LEU A 324 0.71 -21.89 20.81
CA LEU A 324 0.39 -20.79 19.90
C LEU A 324 -0.60 -19.86 20.60
N THR A 325 -0.19 -18.63 20.89
CA THR A 325 -1.10 -17.63 21.44
C THR A 325 -2.06 -17.17 20.35
N ARG A 326 -3.25 -16.70 20.74
CA ARG A 326 -4.24 -16.15 19.79
C ARG A 326 -3.66 -15.01 18.95
N GLU A 327 -2.82 -14.16 19.54
CA GLU A 327 -2.10 -13.11 18.82
C GLU A 327 -1.12 -13.66 17.78
N MET A 328 -0.46 -14.79 18.05
CA MET A 328 0.43 -15.45 17.08
C MET A 328 -0.36 -16.08 15.94
N VAL A 329 -1.52 -16.68 16.23
CA VAL A 329 -2.43 -17.24 15.22
C VAL A 329 -2.99 -16.11 14.35
N ASP A 330 -3.45 -15.02 14.95
CA ASP A 330 -3.99 -13.86 14.25
C ASP A 330 -2.89 -13.17 13.41
N ALA A 331 -1.66 -13.07 13.90
CA ALA A 331 -0.54 -12.51 13.14
C ALA A 331 -0.19 -13.36 11.92
N VAL A 332 -0.20 -14.69 12.05
CA VAL A 332 0.04 -15.62 10.94
C VAL A 332 -1.09 -15.56 9.91
N GLN A 333 -2.35 -15.53 10.37
CA GLN A 333 -3.52 -15.44 9.48
C GLN A 333 -3.60 -14.12 8.72
N ASN A 334 -3.14 -13.02 9.32
CA ASN A 334 -3.16 -11.68 8.71
C ASN A 334 -1.89 -11.34 7.93
N THR A 335 -0.94 -12.27 7.80
CA THR A 335 0.25 -12.07 6.96
C THR A 335 -0.12 -12.28 5.50
N GLU A 336 0.16 -11.30 4.64
CA GLU A 336 -0.08 -11.41 3.20
C GLU A 336 0.74 -12.56 2.60
N ARG A 337 0.08 -13.44 1.83
CA ARG A 337 0.71 -14.60 1.17
C ARG A 337 1.41 -14.15 -0.12
N THR A 338 2.57 -13.53 0.02
CA THR A 338 3.37 -13.13 -1.13
C THR A 338 4.03 -14.33 -1.82
N PRO A 339 4.31 -14.27 -3.13
CA PRO A 339 5.05 -15.31 -3.84
C PRO A 339 6.41 -15.64 -3.20
N GLU A 340 7.09 -14.65 -2.66
CA GLU A 340 8.39 -14.80 -1.99
C GLU A 340 8.25 -15.58 -0.68
N LEU A 341 7.17 -15.36 0.07
CA LEU A 341 6.87 -16.12 1.27
C LEU A 341 6.57 -17.58 0.93
N GLU A 342 5.73 -17.84 -0.08
CA GLU A 342 5.41 -19.20 -0.51
C GLU A 342 6.64 -19.97 -0.99
N GLN A 343 7.54 -19.32 -1.75
CA GLN A 343 8.82 -19.90 -2.15
C GLN A 343 9.73 -20.20 -0.94
N GLY A 344 9.79 -19.28 0.03
CA GLY A 344 10.53 -19.49 1.27
C GLY A 344 10.00 -20.66 2.10
N LEU A 345 8.68 -20.80 2.19
CA LEU A 345 8.03 -21.92 2.89
C LEU A 345 8.27 -23.26 2.16
N ALA A 346 8.16 -23.28 0.84
CA ALA A 346 8.48 -24.47 0.05
C ALA A 346 9.94 -24.92 0.25
N LYS A 347 10.88 -23.97 0.25
CA LYS A 347 12.29 -24.24 0.54
C LYS A 347 12.50 -24.85 1.91
N LEU A 348 11.81 -24.35 2.94
CA LEU A 348 11.88 -24.91 4.29
C LEU A 348 11.39 -26.37 4.35
N VAL A 349 10.36 -26.71 3.58
CA VAL A 349 9.89 -28.11 3.47
C VAL A 349 10.97 -28.99 2.82
N ASP A 350 11.58 -28.54 1.72
CA ASP A 350 12.64 -29.28 1.02
C ASP A 350 13.89 -29.49 1.91
N GLU A 351 14.30 -28.45 2.63
CA GLU A 351 15.37 -28.51 3.62
C GLU A 351 15.00 -29.46 4.77
N GLY A 352 13.76 -29.41 5.26
CA GLY A 352 13.26 -30.32 6.29
C GLY A 352 13.40 -31.80 5.89
N GLU A 353 13.08 -32.13 4.65
CA GLU A 353 13.23 -33.51 4.13
C GLU A 353 14.71 -33.90 3.95
N GLU A 354 15.56 -32.94 3.58
CA GLU A 354 17.01 -33.13 3.53
C GLU A 354 17.62 -33.36 4.92
N HIS A 355 17.01 -32.80 5.95
CA HIS A 355 17.37 -33.07 7.34
C HIS A 355 16.88 -34.45 7.78
N LEU A 356 15.65 -34.83 7.41
CA LEU A 356 15.11 -36.15 7.70
C LEU A 356 15.94 -37.28 7.08
N SER A 357 16.31 -37.19 5.80
CA SER A 357 17.09 -38.22 5.10
C SER A 357 18.48 -38.44 5.70
N LYS A 358 18.97 -37.47 6.48
CA LYS A 358 20.27 -37.54 7.16
C LYS A 358 20.12 -37.82 8.66
N GLY A 359 18.91 -38.20 9.12
CA GLY A 359 18.61 -38.47 10.53
C GLY A 359 18.68 -37.25 11.46
N ARG A 360 18.75 -36.03 10.91
CA ARG A 360 18.78 -34.77 11.67
C ARG A 360 17.37 -34.33 12.03
N PHE A 361 16.74 -35.10 12.91
CA PHE A 361 15.32 -34.95 13.22
C PHE A 361 14.98 -33.65 13.95
N GLN A 362 15.90 -33.07 14.74
CA GLN A 362 15.69 -31.78 15.41
C GLN A 362 15.61 -30.61 14.42
N GLU A 363 16.54 -30.57 13.48
CA GLU A 363 16.60 -29.53 12.45
C GLU A 363 15.41 -29.64 11.48
N ALA A 364 15.02 -30.87 11.11
CA ALA A 364 13.81 -31.12 10.34
C ALA A 364 12.57 -30.58 11.06
N LEU A 365 12.41 -30.90 12.34
CA LEU A 365 11.30 -30.41 13.16
C LEU A 365 11.27 -28.88 13.23
N GLY A 366 12.44 -28.24 13.35
CA GLY A 366 12.58 -26.78 13.33
C GLY A 366 12.04 -26.14 12.05
N ASN A 367 12.32 -26.76 10.89
CA ASN A 367 11.83 -26.28 9.60
C ASN A 367 10.31 -26.46 9.47
N TYR A 368 9.77 -27.64 9.79
CA TYR A 368 8.32 -27.87 9.67
C TYR A 368 7.49 -27.04 10.65
N THR A 369 8.01 -26.78 11.86
CA THR A 369 7.33 -25.92 12.85
C THR A 369 7.15 -24.48 12.36
N ARG A 370 7.99 -24.02 11.41
CA ARG A 370 7.84 -22.72 10.75
C ARG A 370 6.83 -22.75 9.61
N VAL A 371 6.63 -23.89 8.95
CA VAL A 371 5.76 -24.02 7.78
C VAL A 371 4.29 -24.22 8.18
N VAL A 372 4.03 -25.12 9.13
CA VAL A 372 2.68 -25.56 9.50
C VAL A 372 1.74 -24.41 9.91
N PRO A 373 2.18 -23.35 10.63
CA PRO A 373 1.29 -22.23 10.95
C PRO A 373 0.79 -21.47 9.72
N PHE A 374 1.63 -21.26 8.71
CA PHE A 374 1.27 -20.52 7.48
C PHE A 374 0.57 -21.40 6.46
N GLN A 375 0.87 -22.69 6.45
CA GLN A 375 0.28 -23.68 5.56
C GLN A 375 -0.32 -24.83 6.37
N PRO A 376 -1.41 -24.58 7.11
CA PRO A 376 -2.04 -25.60 7.95
C PRO A 376 -2.63 -26.74 7.13
N GLU A 377 -2.82 -26.62 5.82
CA GLU A 377 -3.30 -27.70 4.94
C GLU A 377 -2.15 -28.44 4.21
N ASN A 378 -0.89 -28.08 4.46
CA ASN A 378 0.23 -28.74 3.79
C ASN A 378 0.51 -30.12 4.41
N GLY A 379 -0.04 -31.16 3.75
CA GLY A 379 0.14 -32.56 4.13
C GLY A 379 1.60 -33.02 4.17
N ARG A 380 2.44 -32.51 3.26
CA ARG A 380 3.89 -32.80 3.20
C ARG A 380 4.61 -32.30 4.45
N ALA A 381 4.35 -31.05 4.86
CA ALA A 381 4.93 -30.48 6.07
C ALA A 381 4.43 -31.17 7.35
N LYS A 382 3.14 -31.55 7.42
CA LYS A 382 2.56 -32.31 8.54
C LYS A 382 3.16 -33.72 8.66
N ALA A 383 3.28 -34.44 7.54
CA ALA A 383 3.91 -35.75 7.50
C ALA A 383 5.37 -35.68 7.96
N GLY A 384 6.11 -34.69 7.46
CA GLY A 384 7.51 -34.44 7.84
C GLY A 384 7.67 -34.13 9.33
N MET A 385 6.79 -33.28 9.88
CA MET A 385 6.76 -32.96 11.31
C MET A 385 6.46 -34.20 12.16
N ALA A 386 5.46 -34.99 11.75
CA ALA A 386 5.09 -36.22 12.44
C ALA A 386 6.24 -37.24 12.47
N TRP A 387 6.94 -37.40 11.34
CA TRP A 387 8.09 -38.29 11.23
C TRP A 387 9.28 -37.80 12.05
N ALA A 388 9.57 -36.49 12.03
CA ALA A 388 10.61 -35.88 12.86
C ALA A 388 10.36 -36.10 14.36
N LEU A 389 9.12 -35.88 14.82
CA LEU A 389 8.74 -36.12 16.21
C LEU A 389 8.87 -37.60 16.60
N THR A 390 8.53 -38.51 15.68
CA THR A 390 8.66 -39.96 15.86
C THR A 390 10.13 -40.36 15.99
N GLY A 391 11.00 -39.87 15.11
CA GLY A 391 12.45 -40.11 15.16
C GLY A 391 13.12 -39.55 16.42
N LEU A 392 12.57 -38.48 16.99
CA LEU A 392 13.03 -37.89 18.26
C LEU A 392 12.44 -38.56 19.51
N GLY A 393 11.51 -39.50 19.38
CA GLY A 393 10.84 -40.13 20.51
C GLY A 393 10.03 -39.15 21.37
N ARG A 394 9.49 -38.08 20.76
CA ARG A 394 8.79 -37.02 21.51
C ARG A 394 7.46 -37.52 22.08
N PRO A 395 7.04 -37.09 23.29
CA PRO A 395 5.79 -37.53 23.90
C PRO A 395 4.53 -37.29 23.04
N MET A 396 4.56 -36.28 22.18
CA MET A 396 3.46 -35.91 21.28
C MET A 396 3.48 -36.61 19.91
N ALA A 397 4.54 -37.39 19.61
CA ALA A 397 4.73 -37.99 18.30
C ALA A 397 3.54 -38.84 17.86
N ALA A 398 3.02 -39.69 18.76
CA ALA A 398 1.89 -40.57 18.47
C ALA A 398 0.62 -39.78 18.06
N ARG A 399 0.35 -38.65 18.71
CA ARG A 399 -0.81 -37.80 18.39
C ARG A 399 -0.64 -37.12 17.03
N VAL A 400 0.51 -36.50 16.80
CA VAL A 400 0.77 -35.76 15.54
C VAL A 400 0.83 -36.72 14.35
N TRP A 401 1.43 -37.90 14.55
CA TRP A 401 1.41 -39.00 13.58
C TRP A 401 0.00 -39.49 13.27
N GLY A 402 -0.81 -39.75 14.29
CA GLY A 402 -2.21 -40.15 14.12
C GLY A 402 -3.00 -39.14 13.29
N VAL A 403 -2.82 -37.84 13.53
CA VAL A 403 -3.44 -36.79 12.72
C VAL A 403 -2.96 -36.85 11.27
N ALA A 404 -1.65 -36.88 11.02
CA ALA A 404 -1.10 -36.90 9.67
C ALA A 404 -1.61 -38.10 8.85
N VAL A 405 -1.63 -39.29 9.46
CA VAL A 405 -2.10 -40.53 8.83
C VAL A 405 -3.62 -40.52 8.59
N GLN A 406 -4.41 -39.95 9.49
CA GLN A 406 -5.87 -39.88 9.32
C GLN A 406 -6.28 -38.82 8.29
N THR A 407 -5.58 -37.68 8.24
CA THR A 407 -5.97 -36.57 7.36
C THR A 407 -5.44 -36.72 5.93
N ASP A 408 -4.20 -37.19 5.77
CA ASP A 408 -3.56 -37.32 4.46
C ASP A 408 -2.48 -38.41 4.47
N PRO A 409 -2.89 -39.70 4.44
CA PRO A 409 -1.95 -40.83 4.42
C PRO A 409 -1.10 -40.88 3.15
N ALA A 410 -1.56 -40.26 2.05
CA ALA A 410 -0.82 -40.18 0.80
C ALA A 410 0.40 -39.26 0.89
N SER A 411 0.30 -38.15 1.62
CA SER A 411 1.48 -37.31 1.93
C SER A 411 2.50 -38.04 2.81
N VAL A 412 2.05 -38.90 3.72
CA VAL A 412 2.96 -39.74 4.53
C VAL A 412 3.69 -40.74 3.64
N GLU A 413 2.98 -41.44 2.74
CA GLU A 413 3.61 -42.35 1.78
C GLU A 413 4.65 -41.64 0.89
N LYS A 414 4.28 -40.48 0.32
CA LYS A 414 5.15 -39.66 -0.53
C LYS A 414 6.39 -39.17 0.20
N LEU A 415 6.30 -38.89 1.50
CA LEU A 415 7.47 -38.57 2.31
C LEU A 415 8.44 -39.76 2.34
N GLY A 416 7.94 -40.98 2.52
CA GLY A 416 8.78 -42.18 2.43
C GLY A 416 9.43 -42.35 1.05
N ASP A 417 8.69 -42.09 -0.04
CA ASP A 417 9.26 -42.11 -1.41
C ASP A 417 10.39 -41.09 -1.55
N THR A 418 10.21 -39.91 -0.94
CA THR A 418 11.20 -38.84 -0.96
C THR A 418 12.44 -39.18 -0.14
N LEU A 419 12.28 -39.81 1.02
CA LEU A 419 13.40 -40.30 1.83
C LEU A 419 14.21 -41.36 1.08
N LYS A 420 13.53 -42.31 0.42
CA LYS A 420 14.18 -43.31 -0.44
C LYS A 420 14.95 -42.64 -1.59
N ALA A 421 14.33 -41.70 -2.30
CA ALA A 421 14.98 -40.97 -3.38
C ALA A 421 16.21 -40.17 -2.91
N LYS A 422 16.22 -39.73 -1.64
CA LYS A 422 17.34 -39.03 -1.00
C LYS A 422 18.39 -39.98 -0.37
N GLY A 423 18.25 -41.29 -0.55
CA GLY A 423 19.20 -42.31 -0.09
C GLY A 423 18.97 -42.82 1.33
N ASP A 424 17.85 -42.49 1.97
CA ASP A 424 17.48 -43.00 3.30
C ASP A 424 16.49 -44.18 3.16
N ASP A 425 16.97 -45.29 2.60
CA ASP A 425 16.17 -46.51 2.41
C ASP A 425 15.65 -47.06 3.75
N LYS A 426 16.46 -46.93 4.81
CA LYS A 426 16.12 -47.40 6.16
C LYS A 426 15.00 -46.56 6.76
N GLY A 427 15.08 -45.23 6.66
CA GLY A 427 14.04 -44.32 7.15
C GLY A 427 12.76 -44.43 6.34
N ALA A 428 12.86 -44.57 5.01
CA ALA A 428 11.72 -44.81 4.13
C ALA A 428 10.96 -46.09 4.51
N LYS A 429 11.68 -47.21 4.68
CA LYS A 429 11.09 -48.48 5.09
C LYS A 429 10.42 -48.39 6.47
N ALA A 430 11.10 -47.82 7.45
CA ALA A 430 10.53 -47.65 8.80
C ALA A 430 9.26 -46.78 8.79
N LEU A 431 9.23 -45.74 7.96
CA LEU A 431 8.06 -44.88 7.78
C LEU A 431 6.89 -45.64 7.17
N TRP A 432 7.13 -46.40 6.09
CA TRP A 432 6.10 -47.21 5.45
C TRP A 432 5.60 -48.36 6.32
N GLU A 433 6.47 -49.02 7.08
CA GLU A 433 6.07 -50.07 8.05
C GLU A 433 5.13 -49.49 9.10
N LYS A 434 5.46 -48.30 9.61
CA LYS A 434 4.61 -47.60 10.58
C LYS A 434 3.28 -47.17 9.95
N LEU A 435 3.29 -46.64 8.72
CA LEU A 435 2.07 -46.29 7.99
C LEU A 435 1.19 -47.51 7.73
N ALA A 436 1.78 -48.65 7.35
CA ALA A 436 1.06 -49.90 7.13
C ALA A 436 0.43 -50.46 8.41
N THR A 437 1.10 -50.28 9.55
CA THR A 437 0.60 -50.69 10.87
C THR A 437 -0.56 -49.79 11.32
N ASP A 438 -0.41 -48.48 11.16
CA ASP A 438 -1.35 -47.49 11.71
C ASP A 438 -2.51 -47.16 10.74
N ALA A 439 -2.40 -47.50 9.45
CA ALA A 439 -3.44 -47.38 8.42
C ALA A 439 -3.45 -48.58 7.44
N PRO A 440 -3.86 -49.78 7.90
CA PRO A 440 -3.81 -51.01 7.10
C PRO A 440 -4.70 -50.95 5.85
N ASP A 441 -5.87 -50.33 5.93
CA ASP A 441 -6.79 -50.20 4.79
C ASP A 441 -6.20 -49.33 3.67
N TYR A 442 -5.51 -48.25 4.03
CA TYR A 442 -4.76 -47.42 3.09
C TYR A 442 -3.62 -48.21 2.46
N ALA A 443 -2.80 -48.87 3.27
CA ALA A 443 -1.63 -49.60 2.81
C ALA A 443 -1.97 -50.75 1.85
N ASN A 444 -3.07 -51.47 2.10
CA ASN A 444 -3.56 -52.51 1.20
C ASN A 444 -4.04 -51.92 -0.14
N LYS A 445 -4.76 -50.79 -0.11
CA LYS A 445 -5.25 -50.12 -1.32
C LYS A 445 -4.14 -49.46 -2.15
N ALA A 446 -3.14 -48.88 -1.48
CA ALA A 446 -1.99 -48.21 -2.11
C ALA A 446 -0.89 -49.19 -2.56
N GLY A 447 -1.01 -50.48 -2.21
CA GLY A 447 0.00 -51.48 -2.56
C GLY A 447 1.32 -51.30 -1.81
N LEU A 448 1.28 -50.72 -0.61
CA LEU A 448 2.46 -50.36 0.18
C LEU A 448 3.36 -51.57 0.49
N GLN A 449 2.80 -52.79 0.47
CA GLN A 449 3.53 -54.01 0.77
C GLN A 449 4.58 -54.36 -0.29
N ALA A 450 4.39 -53.88 -1.53
CA ALA A 450 5.41 -53.98 -2.57
C ALA A 450 6.61 -53.06 -2.32
N LYS A 451 6.43 -51.97 -1.56
CA LYS A 451 7.52 -51.06 -1.15
C LYS A 451 8.30 -51.57 0.06
N LEU A 452 7.71 -52.44 0.87
CA LEU A 452 8.34 -53.04 2.05
C LEU A 452 9.25 -54.24 1.72
N THR A 453 9.03 -54.87 0.57
CA THR A 453 9.78 -56.04 0.07
C THR A 453 10.95 -55.67 -0.85
N GLN A 454 11.04 -54.39 -1.26
CA GLN A 454 12.18 -53.78 -1.96
C GLN A 454 13.11 -53.12 -0.95
#